data_AF-A2SF01-F1
#
_entry.id   AF-A2SF01-F1
#
_cell.length_a   1.000
_cell.length_b   1.000
_cell.length_c   1.000
_cell.angle_alpha   90.00
_cell.angle_beta   90.00
_cell.angle_gamma   90.00
#
_symmetry.space_group_name_H-M   'P 1'
#
loop_
_entity.id
_entity.type
_entity.pdbx_description
1 polymer ?
#
loop_
_entity_poly.entity_id
_entity_poly.type
_entity_poly.pdbx_seq_one_letter_code
_entity_poly.pdbx_strand_id
1 'polypeptide(L)'
;MLVHKETSMTRSSESFSAERLLAEFDEVNAAMAAANTWMASLELRRHQLADLLDTATRPTTTQLVAVAPKMVHRGVLFRGDLRRMWNFIDIHLFVLRGLRAAVPERRASMAAAMSCRGTARSYVAEDRQRLFLGKPDGWVRRHSVELSEGWYADTNLSVERMRVLLPVAVRAAGWRWGDDVRVFWRPTPLN
;
A
#
# COMPACT_ATOMS: atom_id res chain seq x y z
N MET A 1 34.61 -61.82 44.87
CA MET A 1 34.33 -60.40 45.14
C MET A 1 34.37 -59.66 43.82
N LEU A 2 33.21 -59.43 43.20
CA LEU A 2 32.95 -58.33 42.26
C LEU A 2 31.46 -58.42 41.87
N VAL A 3 30.76 -57.39 42.30
CA VAL A 3 29.32 -57.17 42.20
C VAL A 3 29.07 -56.47 40.88
N HIS A 4 28.22 -57.02 40.01
CA HIS A 4 27.56 -56.21 38.99
C HIS A 4 26.05 -56.41 39.09
N LYS A 5 25.44 -55.41 39.75
CA LYS A 5 24.02 -55.05 39.61
C LYS A 5 23.80 -54.67 38.15
N GLU A 6 23.00 -55.44 37.43
CA GLU A 6 22.34 -54.92 36.23
C GLU A 6 20.95 -54.45 36.61
N THR A 7 20.82 -53.13 36.49
CA THR A 7 19.67 -52.31 36.77
C THR A 7 18.56 -52.64 35.78
N SER A 8 17.43 -53.13 36.30
CA SER A 8 16.17 -53.19 35.60
C SER A 8 15.82 -51.81 35.02
N MET A 9 15.90 -51.66 33.71
CA MET A 9 15.16 -50.63 32.97
C MET A 9 13.98 -51.31 32.30
N THR A 10 12.91 -51.52 33.07
CA THR A 10 11.58 -51.70 32.52
C THR A 10 11.20 -50.41 31.78
N ARG A 11 11.24 -50.45 30.44
CA ARG A 11 10.47 -49.50 29.63
C ARG A 11 9.00 -49.74 29.97
N SER A 12 8.43 -48.91 30.83
CA SER A 12 7.00 -48.83 31.05
C SER A 12 6.34 -48.43 29.74
N SER A 13 5.82 -49.41 29.00
CA SER A 13 4.86 -49.16 27.94
C SER A 13 3.60 -48.64 28.62
N GLU A 14 3.36 -47.33 28.55
CA GLU A 14 2.07 -46.75 28.90
C GLU A 14 1.03 -47.30 27.94
N SER A 15 0.36 -48.38 28.34
CA SER A 15 -0.85 -48.85 27.70
C SER A 15 -1.93 -47.78 27.95
N PHE A 16 -2.19 -46.96 26.96
CA PHE A 16 -3.35 -46.06 26.98
C PHE A 16 -4.61 -46.93 27.02
N SER A 17 -5.27 -47.00 28.18
CA SER A 17 -6.59 -47.62 28.29
C SER A 17 -7.54 -46.89 27.34
N ALA A 18 -8.36 -47.64 26.59
CA ALA A 18 -9.36 -47.08 25.69
C ALA A 18 -10.28 -46.08 26.41
N GLU A 19 -10.52 -46.28 27.70
CA GLU A 19 -11.31 -45.39 28.56
C GLU A 19 -10.65 -44.00 28.72
N ARG A 20 -9.32 -43.94 28.82
CA ARG A 20 -8.58 -42.67 28.92
C ARG A 20 -8.62 -41.89 27.61
N LEU A 21 -8.46 -42.59 26.48
CA LEU A 21 -8.54 -41.97 25.16
C LEU A 21 -9.95 -41.44 24.85
N LEU A 22 -10.99 -42.15 25.29
CA LEU A 22 -12.38 -41.68 25.18
C LEU A 22 -12.62 -40.43 26.03
N ALA A 23 -12.14 -40.41 27.28
CA ALA A 23 -12.27 -39.24 28.15
C ALA A 23 -11.55 -38.00 27.59
N GLU A 24 -10.33 -38.17 27.07
CA GLU A 24 -9.57 -37.07 26.45
C GLU A 24 -10.23 -36.59 25.16
N PHE A 25 -10.78 -37.49 24.35
CA PHE A 25 -11.54 -37.14 23.15
C PHE A 25 -12.79 -36.32 23.49
N ASP A 26 -13.53 -36.70 24.53
CA ASP A 26 -14.71 -35.97 25.01
C ASP A 26 -14.34 -34.58 25.54
N GLU A 27 -13.22 -34.46 26.26
CA GLU A 27 -12.70 -33.18 26.75
C GLU A 27 -12.31 -32.24 25.60
N VAL A 28 -11.63 -32.76 24.58
CA VAL A 28 -11.27 -31.99 23.37
C VAL A 28 -12.53 -31.56 22.61
N ASN A 29 -13.52 -32.44 22.47
CA ASN A 29 -14.79 -32.10 21.82
C ASN A 29 -15.56 -31.01 22.58
N ALA A 30 -15.57 -31.07 23.92
CA ALA A 30 -16.18 -30.04 24.76
C ALA A 30 -15.46 -28.69 24.59
N ALA A 31 -14.12 -28.69 24.54
CA ALA A 31 -13.33 -27.48 24.31
C ALA A 31 -13.60 -26.89 22.91
N MET A 32 -13.69 -27.73 21.87
CA MET A 32 -14.06 -27.29 20.51
C MET A 32 -15.47 -26.70 20.47
N ALA A 33 -16.45 -27.32 21.15
CA ALA A 33 -17.81 -26.81 21.23
C ALA A 33 -17.87 -25.43 21.93
N ALA A 34 -17.11 -25.25 23.01
CA ALA A 34 -16.99 -23.97 23.69
C ALA A 34 -16.35 -22.90 22.79
N ALA A 35 -15.26 -23.24 22.09
CA ALA A 35 -14.61 -22.34 21.13
C ALA A 35 -15.55 -21.92 19.99
N ASN A 36 -16.32 -22.87 19.45
CA ASN A 36 -17.32 -22.59 18.41
C ASN A 36 -18.42 -21.65 18.93
N THR A 37 -18.87 -21.84 20.17
CA THR A 37 -19.86 -20.95 20.81
C THR A 37 -19.30 -19.53 20.97
N TRP A 38 -18.03 -19.41 21.39
CA TRP A 38 -17.36 -18.13 21.50
C TRP A 38 -17.21 -17.44 20.14
N MET A 39 -16.77 -18.15 19.10
CA MET A 39 -16.67 -17.62 17.74
C MET A 39 -18.03 -17.13 17.23
N ALA A 40 -19.10 -17.88 17.46
CA ALA A 40 -20.45 -17.48 17.09
C ALA A 40 -20.87 -16.17 17.80
N SER A 41 -20.53 -16.00 19.09
CA SER A 41 -20.80 -14.74 19.81
C SER A 41 -20.00 -13.56 19.28
N LEU A 42 -18.74 -13.77 18.87
CA LEU A 42 -17.90 -12.74 18.28
C LEU A 42 -18.41 -12.31 16.90
N GLU A 43 -18.84 -13.26 16.07
CA GLU A 43 -19.46 -12.97 14.77
C GLU A 43 -20.75 -12.17 14.92
N LEU A 44 -21.62 -12.56 15.87
CA LEU A 44 -22.81 -11.77 16.19
C LEU A 44 -22.45 -10.35 16.62
N ARG A 45 -21.42 -10.19 17.45
CA ARG A 45 -20.95 -8.87 17.89
C ARG A 45 -20.37 -8.05 16.74
N ARG A 46 -19.64 -8.69 15.82
CA ARG A 46 -19.10 -8.06 14.61
C ARG A 46 -20.23 -7.53 13.72
N HIS A 47 -21.30 -8.31 13.54
CA HIS A 47 -22.48 -7.88 12.80
C HIS A 47 -23.17 -6.68 13.45
N GLN A 48 -23.41 -6.71 14.75
CA GLN A 48 -23.98 -5.57 15.49
C GLN A 48 -23.14 -4.30 15.34
N LEU A 49 -21.81 -4.43 15.41
CA LEU A 49 -20.91 -3.29 15.23
C LEU A 49 -20.94 -2.76 13.80
N ALA A 50 -21.04 -3.63 12.80
CA ALA A 50 -21.19 -3.24 11.40
C ALA A 50 -22.50 -2.46 11.18
N ASP A 51 -23.61 -2.90 11.76
CA ASP A 51 -24.91 -2.22 11.66
C ASP A 51 -24.89 -0.84 12.35
N LEU A 52 -24.26 -0.76 13.53
CA LEU A 52 -24.06 0.50 14.25
C LEU A 52 -23.17 1.45 13.46
N LEU A 53 -22.12 0.94 12.82
CA LEU A 53 -21.25 1.73 11.95
C LEU A 53 -21.99 2.19 10.69
N ASP A 54 -22.77 1.34 10.03
CA ASP A 54 -23.56 1.74 8.86
C ASP A 54 -24.57 2.84 9.24
N THR A 55 -25.20 2.71 10.41
CA THR A 55 -26.11 3.73 10.95
C THR A 55 -25.38 5.04 11.27
N ALA A 56 -24.20 4.97 11.90
CA ALA A 56 -23.43 6.15 12.29
C ALA A 56 -22.71 6.83 11.11
N THR A 57 -22.37 6.07 10.07
CA THR A 57 -21.65 6.56 8.89
C THR A 57 -22.57 6.86 7.71
N ARG A 58 -23.87 6.54 7.81
CA ARG A 58 -24.87 7.00 6.85
C ARG A 58 -24.82 8.52 6.77
N PRO A 59 -24.64 9.09 5.56
CA PRO A 59 -24.67 10.53 5.40
C PRO A 59 -26.10 11.02 5.69
N THR A 60 -26.31 11.56 6.88
CA THR A 60 -27.53 12.29 7.22
C THR A 60 -27.67 13.43 6.22
N THR A 61 -28.71 13.38 5.38
CA THR A 61 -29.04 14.36 4.34
C THR A 61 -29.42 15.76 4.91
N THR A 62 -29.11 16.00 6.19
CA THR A 62 -29.52 17.20 6.94
C THR A 62 -28.33 17.87 7.62
N GLN A 63 -27.24 18.08 6.88
CA GLN A 63 -26.21 19.05 7.29
C GLN A 63 -25.80 19.91 6.10
N LEU A 64 -26.66 20.87 5.77
CA LEU A 64 -26.23 22.20 5.33
C LEU A 64 -25.62 22.94 6.54
N VAL A 65 -24.54 22.38 7.09
CA VAL A 65 -23.62 23.12 7.95
C VAL A 65 -22.48 23.47 7.02
N ALA A 66 -22.21 24.76 6.84
CA ALA A 66 -20.99 25.20 6.18
C ALA A 66 -19.80 24.75 7.05
N VAL A 67 -19.37 23.50 6.88
CA VAL A 67 -18.14 22.98 7.44
C VAL A 67 -17.05 23.83 6.83
N ALA A 68 -16.35 24.62 7.65
CA ALA A 68 -15.15 25.31 7.23
C ALA A 68 -14.28 24.28 6.48
N PRO A 69 -13.95 24.52 5.20
CA PRO A 69 -13.49 23.45 4.33
C PRO A 69 -12.20 22.87 4.92
N LYS A 70 -12.18 21.54 5.15
CA LYS A 70 -11.00 20.86 5.70
C LYS A 70 -9.82 21.20 4.80
N MET A 71 -8.90 22.02 5.29
CA MET A 71 -7.72 22.40 4.52
C MET A 71 -6.83 21.18 4.34
N VAL A 72 -6.64 20.78 3.09
CA VAL A 72 -5.64 19.79 2.70
C VAL A 72 -4.34 20.51 2.49
N HIS A 73 -3.39 20.26 3.38
CA HIS A 73 -1.99 20.63 3.17
C HIS A 73 -1.42 19.91 1.94
N ARG A 74 -0.21 20.27 1.54
CA ARG A 74 0.47 19.68 0.40
C ARG A 74 0.40 18.14 0.40
N GLY A 75 0.04 17.57 -0.74
CA GLY A 75 -0.16 16.13 -0.85
C GLY A 75 -0.77 15.69 -2.17
N VAL A 76 -1.20 14.44 -2.21
CA VAL A 76 -1.82 13.80 -3.37
C VAL A 76 -2.98 12.94 -2.93
N LEU A 77 -4.11 13.08 -3.63
CA LEU A 77 -5.19 12.11 -3.63
C LEU A 77 -4.92 11.15 -4.79
N PHE A 78 -4.73 9.88 -4.50
CA PHE A 78 -4.43 8.85 -5.49
C PHE A 78 -5.45 7.73 -5.33
N ARG A 79 -6.39 7.62 -6.28
CA ARG A 79 -7.48 6.63 -6.31
C ARG A 79 -8.32 6.61 -5.03
N GLY A 80 -8.58 7.78 -4.46
CA GLY A 80 -9.33 7.94 -3.21
C GLY A 80 -8.46 8.04 -1.95
N ASP A 81 -7.18 7.64 -2.02
CA ASP A 81 -6.28 7.70 -0.88
C ASP A 81 -5.56 9.05 -0.80
N LEU A 82 -5.90 9.84 0.22
CA LEU A 82 -5.23 11.12 0.48
C LEU A 82 -3.94 10.90 1.28
N ARG A 83 -2.80 11.24 0.69
CA ARG A 83 -1.49 11.22 1.35
C ARG A 83 -0.88 12.60 1.44
N ARG A 84 -0.49 12.99 2.65
CA ARG A 84 0.26 14.23 2.92
C ARG A 84 1.73 14.04 2.55
N MET A 85 2.32 15.06 1.94
CA MET A 85 3.73 15.04 1.53
C MET A 85 4.40 16.39 1.77
N TRP A 86 5.66 16.33 2.19
CA TRP A 86 6.41 17.51 2.61
C TRP A 86 7.00 18.28 1.43
N ASN A 87 7.50 17.56 0.42
CA ASN A 87 8.15 18.17 -0.74
C ASN A 87 7.48 17.76 -2.07
N PHE A 88 7.73 18.52 -3.13
CA PHE A 88 7.11 18.30 -4.43
C PHE A 88 7.72 17.12 -5.19
N ILE A 89 9.00 16.81 -4.94
CA ILE A 89 9.67 15.68 -5.56
C ILE A 89 9.10 14.36 -5.04
N ASP A 90 8.74 14.27 -3.76
CA ASP A 90 8.07 13.12 -3.16
C ASP A 90 6.71 12.89 -3.82
N ILE A 91 5.95 13.96 -4.07
CA ILE A 91 4.69 13.86 -4.84
C ILE A 91 4.95 13.32 -6.23
N HIS A 92 5.95 13.88 -6.91
CA HIS A 92 6.31 13.45 -8.25
C HIS A 92 6.66 11.96 -8.31
N LEU A 93 7.59 11.53 -7.43
CA LEU A 93 8.04 10.14 -7.36
C LEU A 93 6.93 9.21 -6.90
N PHE A 94 6.09 9.61 -5.94
CA PHE A 94 4.97 8.81 -5.47
C PHE A 94 3.97 8.53 -6.60
N VAL A 95 3.56 9.58 -7.34
CA VAL A 95 2.63 9.41 -8.46
C VAL A 95 3.26 8.50 -9.53
N LEU A 96 4.51 8.72 -9.90
CA LEU A 96 5.16 7.89 -10.92
C LEU A 96 5.30 6.43 -10.49
N ARG A 97 5.70 6.16 -9.23
CA ARG A 97 5.77 4.80 -8.69
C ARG A 97 4.38 4.14 -8.67
N GLY A 98 3.37 4.87 -8.19
CA GLY A 98 1.99 4.40 -8.14
C GLY A 98 1.45 4.01 -9.51
N LEU A 99 1.58 4.90 -10.51
CA LEU A 99 1.12 4.62 -11.88
C LEU A 99 1.83 3.41 -12.49
N ARG A 100 3.15 3.28 -12.27
CA ARG A 100 3.94 2.16 -12.81
C ARG A 100 3.64 0.83 -12.16
N ALA A 101 3.30 0.84 -10.87
CA ALA A 101 2.88 -0.36 -10.15
C ALA A 101 1.47 -0.78 -10.55
N ALA A 102 0.57 0.18 -10.72
CA ALA A 102 -0.83 -0.09 -11.03
C ALA A 102 -1.08 -0.48 -12.50
N VAL A 103 -0.26 0.03 -13.44
CA VAL A 103 -0.48 -0.14 -14.89
C VAL A 103 0.85 -0.47 -15.61
N PRO A 104 1.45 -1.64 -15.35
CA PRO A 104 2.79 -1.99 -15.84
C PRO A 104 2.88 -2.00 -17.38
N GLU A 105 1.81 -2.40 -18.07
CA GLU A 105 1.73 -2.45 -19.53
C GLU A 105 1.77 -1.06 -20.19
N ARG A 106 1.48 0.02 -19.44
CA ARG A 106 1.51 1.41 -19.95
C ARG A 106 2.82 2.14 -19.64
N ARG A 107 3.81 1.49 -19.02
CA ARG A 107 5.08 2.13 -18.61
C ARG A 107 5.81 2.86 -19.73
N ALA A 108 5.98 2.20 -20.88
CA ALA A 108 6.64 2.80 -22.04
C ALA A 108 5.82 3.96 -22.64
N SER A 109 4.49 3.82 -22.69
CA SER A 109 3.58 4.88 -23.16
C SER A 109 3.65 6.12 -22.27
N MET A 110 3.71 5.94 -20.94
CA MET A 110 3.89 7.05 -20.00
C MET A 110 5.22 7.77 -20.23
N ALA A 111 6.32 7.02 -20.36
CA ALA A 111 7.64 7.59 -20.60
C ALA A 111 7.72 8.38 -21.91
N ALA A 112 7.15 7.83 -23.00
CA ALA A 112 7.08 8.51 -24.29
C ALA A 112 6.26 9.80 -24.20
N ALA A 113 5.05 9.73 -23.62
CA ALA A 113 4.17 10.89 -23.48
C ALA A 113 4.81 12.02 -22.65
N MET A 114 5.50 11.68 -21.57
CA MET A 114 6.24 12.65 -20.76
C MET A 114 7.42 13.24 -21.55
N SER A 115 8.15 12.43 -22.30
CA SER A 115 9.33 12.88 -23.07
C SER A 115 8.94 13.87 -24.18
N CYS A 116 7.75 13.75 -24.78
CA CYS A 116 7.21 14.74 -25.72
C CYS A 116 7.02 16.15 -25.11
N ARG A 117 7.14 16.32 -23.80
CA ARG A 117 7.06 17.63 -23.12
C ARG A 117 8.42 18.28 -22.89
N GLY A 118 9.50 17.60 -23.26
CA GLY A 118 10.87 18.12 -23.26
C GLY A 118 11.42 18.20 -24.69
N THR A 119 12.46 19.02 -24.89
CA THR A 119 13.17 19.09 -26.17
C THR A 119 14.31 18.08 -26.25
N ALA A 120 15.12 17.99 -25.19
CA ALA A 120 16.32 17.14 -25.13
C ALA A 120 16.37 16.23 -23.88
N ARG A 121 15.32 16.27 -23.05
CA ARG A 121 15.31 15.63 -21.74
C ARG A 121 14.20 14.59 -21.68
N SER A 122 14.58 13.36 -21.37
CA SER A 122 13.62 12.33 -20.98
C SER A 122 13.38 12.46 -19.48
N TYR A 123 12.13 12.37 -19.06
CA TYR A 123 11.79 12.51 -17.64
C TYR A 123 11.69 11.17 -16.92
N VAL A 124 11.45 10.10 -17.68
CA VAL A 124 11.41 8.71 -17.21
C VAL A 124 12.06 7.84 -18.27
N ALA A 125 13.00 6.97 -17.89
CA ALA A 125 13.73 6.10 -18.82
C ALA A 125 14.27 4.83 -18.14
N GLU A 126 14.54 3.78 -18.91
CA GLU A 126 15.20 2.53 -18.47
C GLU A 126 16.70 2.69 -18.20
N ASP A 127 17.27 3.82 -18.58
CA ASP A 127 18.67 4.15 -18.36
C ASP A 127 18.77 5.58 -17.85
N ARG A 128 19.54 5.77 -16.77
CA ARG A 128 19.78 7.07 -16.17
C ARG A 128 20.39 8.05 -17.16
N GLN A 129 21.26 7.60 -18.06
CA GLN A 129 21.91 8.47 -19.04
C GLN A 129 20.92 9.05 -20.05
N ARG A 130 19.87 8.28 -20.38
CA ARG A 130 18.80 8.74 -21.29
C ARG A 130 17.95 9.86 -20.69
N LEU A 131 17.96 10.05 -19.37
CA LEU A 131 17.30 11.19 -18.75
C LEU A 131 18.01 12.50 -19.13
N PHE A 132 19.33 12.48 -19.24
CA PHE A 132 20.16 13.69 -19.41
C PHE A 132 21.26 13.48 -20.44
N LEU A 133 20.92 13.61 -21.72
CA LEU A 133 21.89 13.47 -22.81
C LEU A 133 23.08 14.44 -22.63
N GLY A 134 24.29 13.89 -22.66
CA GLY A 134 25.55 14.66 -22.59
C GLY A 134 25.92 15.18 -21.19
N LYS A 135 25.27 14.72 -20.12
CA LYS A 135 25.65 15.07 -18.74
C LYS A 135 26.64 14.07 -18.13
N PRO A 136 27.56 14.50 -17.25
CA PRO A 136 28.47 13.59 -16.57
C PRO A 136 27.74 12.63 -15.61
N ASP A 137 28.24 11.41 -15.47
CA ASP A 137 27.65 10.35 -14.63
C ASP A 137 27.34 10.78 -13.20
N GLY A 138 28.25 11.52 -12.55
CA GLY A 138 28.04 12.01 -11.18
C GLY A 138 26.85 12.97 -11.07
N TRP A 139 26.65 13.81 -12.09
CA TRP A 139 25.49 14.70 -12.19
C TRP A 139 24.22 13.87 -12.39
N VAL A 140 24.26 12.93 -13.35
CA VAL A 140 23.13 12.04 -13.69
C VAL A 140 22.67 11.26 -12.47
N ARG A 141 23.59 10.66 -11.71
CA ARG A 141 23.27 9.90 -10.49
C ARG A 141 22.63 10.76 -9.41
N ARG A 142 23.09 12.01 -9.24
CA ARG A 142 22.56 12.95 -8.24
C ARG A 142 21.11 13.36 -8.53
N HIS A 143 20.78 13.52 -9.81
CA HIS A 143 19.49 14.04 -10.25
C HIS A 143 18.57 12.98 -10.86
N SER A 144 18.85 11.70 -10.60
CA SER A 144 17.99 10.58 -10.97
C SER A 144 17.68 9.72 -9.76
N VAL A 145 16.46 9.21 -9.70
CA VAL A 145 16.02 8.27 -8.68
C VAL A 145 15.39 7.06 -9.36
N GLU A 146 15.68 5.88 -8.84
CA GLU A 146 15.06 4.65 -9.31
C GLU A 146 13.58 4.59 -8.87
N LEU A 147 12.73 4.24 -9.83
CA LEU A 147 11.31 4.01 -9.62
C LEU A 147 11.06 2.54 -9.29
N SER A 148 11.29 1.65 -10.26
CA SER A 148 11.17 0.19 -10.14
C SER A 148 11.73 -0.49 -11.40
N GLU A 149 12.25 -1.71 -11.25
CA GLU A 149 12.65 -2.60 -12.37
C GLU A 149 13.62 -1.93 -13.37
N GLY A 150 14.64 -1.24 -12.86
CA GLY A 150 15.64 -0.58 -13.71
C GLY A 150 15.16 0.71 -14.39
N TRP A 151 13.98 1.22 -14.04
CA TRP A 151 13.52 2.51 -14.54
C TRP A 151 13.85 3.65 -13.58
N TYR A 152 14.21 4.79 -14.16
CA TYR A 152 14.64 5.97 -13.45
C TYR A 152 13.75 7.16 -13.78
N ALA A 153 13.55 8.01 -12.79
CA ALA A 153 12.92 9.32 -12.93
C ALA A 153 13.93 10.44 -12.66
N ASP A 154 13.70 11.54 -13.33
CA ASP A 154 14.36 12.80 -13.11
C ASP A 154 13.84 13.51 -11.85
N THR A 155 14.76 13.98 -11.00
CA THR A 155 14.43 14.73 -9.77
C THR A 155 14.84 16.20 -9.81
N ASN A 156 15.51 16.66 -10.86
CA ASN A 156 15.88 18.07 -11.00
C ASN A 156 14.79 18.87 -11.73
N LEU A 157 13.61 18.93 -11.14
CA LEU A 157 12.40 19.50 -11.75
C LEU A 157 11.84 20.66 -10.92
N SER A 158 11.36 21.69 -11.60
CA SER A 158 10.56 22.74 -10.97
C SER A 158 9.12 22.28 -10.77
N VAL A 159 8.38 22.95 -9.88
CA VAL A 159 6.96 22.62 -9.60
C VAL A 159 6.10 22.82 -10.85
N GLU A 160 6.38 23.86 -11.63
CA GLU A 160 5.70 24.16 -12.89
C GLU A 160 5.90 23.03 -13.88
N ARG A 161 7.11 22.47 -13.94
CA ARG A 161 7.39 21.31 -14.78
C ARG A 161 6.61 20.09 -14.31
N MET A 162 6.56 19.82 -13.01
CA MET A 162 5.78 18.70 -12.46
C MET A 162 4.27 18.85 -12.75
N ARG A 163 3.73 20.08 -12.69
CA ARG A 163 2.34 20.39 -13.05
C ARG A 163 2.00 20.08 -14.50
N VAL A 164 2.99 20.11 -15.40
CA VAL A 164 2.81 19.73 -16.80
C VAL A 164 2.98 18.22 -16.99
N LEU A 165 3.98 17.62 -16.33
CA LEU A 165 4.35 16.22 -16.54
C LEU A 165 3.36 15.23 -15.91
N LEU A 166 2.92 15.46 -14.67
CA LEU A 166 2.07 14.50 -13.95
C LEU A 166 0.71 14.27 -14.64
N PRO A 167 -0.02 15.29 -15.12
CA PRO A 167 -1.26 15.07 -15.86
C PRO A 167 -1.05 14.28 -17.17
N VAL A 168 0.11 14.42 -17.80
CA VAL A 168 0.44 13.68 -19.03
C VAL A 168 0.70 12.22 -18.70
N ALA A 169 1.47 11.95 -17.64
CA ALA A 169 1.72 10.58 -17.16
C ALA A 169 0.42 9.87 -16.77
N VAL A 170 -0.45 10.53 -15.99
CA VAL A 170 -1.73 9.97 -15.53
C VAL A 170 -2.65 9.65 -16.72
N ARG A 171 -2.76 10.56 -17.70
CA ARG A 171 -3.55 10.29 -18.93
C ARG A 171 -2.96 9.17 -19.77
N ALA A 172 -1.64 9.09 -19.90
CA ALA A 172 -0.98 8.01 -20.62
C ALA A 172 -1.13 6.64 -19.92
N ALA A 173 -1.33 6.63 -18.61
CA ALA A 173 -1.74 5.45 -17.85
C ALA A 173 -3.23 5.08 -18.04
N GLY A 174 -4.00 5.89 -18.76
CA GLY A 174 -5.44 5.70 -18.96
C GLY A 174 -6.31 6.22 -17.81
N TRP A 175 -5.76 7.02 -16.91
CA TRP A 175 -6.47 7.55 -15.73
C TRP A 175 -6.85 9.02 -15.90
N ARG A 176 -7.80 9.49 -15.10
CA ARG A 176 -8.30 10.86 -15.12
C ARG A 176 -7.56 11.75 -14.13
N TRP A 177 -6.87 12.76 -14.64
CA TRP A 177 -6.30 13.82 -13.81
C TRP A 177 -7.42 14.65 -13.18
N GLY A 178 -7.34 14.89 -11.87
CA GLY A 178 -8.37 15.59 -11.10
C GLY A 178 -9.35 14.65 -10.39
N ASP A 179 -9.55 13.43 -10.90
CA ASP A 179 -10.45 12.43 -10.31
C ASP A 179 -9.66 11.27 -9.69
N ASP A 180 -8.95 10.52 -10.54
CA ASP A 180 -8.14 9.37 -10.11
C ASP A 180 -6.84 9.83 -9.44
N VAL A 181 -6.27 10.93 -9.90
CA VAL A 181 -5.09 11.54 -9.29
C VAL A 181 -5.27 13.04 -9.21
N ARG A 182 -5.21 13.59 -8.00
CA ARG A 182 -5.26 15.03 -7.75
C ARG A 182 -4.11 15.44 -6.85
N VAL A 183 -3.32 16.42 -7.28
CA VAL A 183 -2.22 16.97 -6.48
C VAL A 183 -2.62 18.29 -5.85
N PHE A 184 -2.41 18.40 -4.54
CA PHE A 184 -2.58 19.63 -3.78
C PHE A 184 -1.21 20.31 -3.64
N TRP A 185 -0.92 21.26 -4.52
CA TRP A 185 0.37 21.98 -4.53
C TRP A 185 0.53 22.97 -3.38
N ARG A 186 -0.60 23.48 -2.89
CA ARG A 186 -0.73 24.45 -1.81
C ARG A 186 -1.88 24.03 -0.89
N PRO A 187 -1.94 24.53 0.35
CA PRO A 187 -3.08 24.31 1.21
C PRO A 187 -4.38 24.65 0.47
N THR A 188 -5.24 23.66 0.29
CA THR A 188 -6.46 23.79 -0.53
C THR A 188 -7.67 23.30 0.29
N PRO A 189 -8.78 24.04 0.31
CA PRO A 189 -10.03 23.55 0.92
C PRO A 189 -10.52 22.27 0.22
N LEU A 190 -10.81 21.21 0.98
CA LEU A 190 -11.64 20.10 0.51
C LEU A 190 -13.10 20.59 0.54
N ASN A 191 -13.70 20.70 -0.64
CA ASN A 191 -15.14 20.80 -0.84
C ASN A 191 -15.66 19.44 -1.29
#